data_AF-A0A382YAB7-F1
#
_entry.id   AF-A0A382YAB7-F1
#
_cell.length_a   1.000
_cell.length_b   1.000
_cell.length_c   1.000
_cell.angle_alpha   90.00
_cell.angle_beta   90.00
_cell.angle_gamma   90.00
#
_symmetry.space_group_name_H-M   'P 1'
#
loop_
_entity.id
_entity.type
_entity.pdbx_description
1 polymer ?
#
loop_
_entity_poly.entity_id
_entity_poly.type
_entity_poly.pdbx_seq_one_letter_code
_entity_poly.pdbx_strand_id
1 'polypeptide(L)'
;MIITSITLSNNMQVDKYQKSDLISLGAHYSPIDKPKDASDSAQNIFSDKGAWFGFALPDDKNINSGFVGPYLLHYKNGAWLSKSLINLKPVTKSSNLLVDEESSDVFFDTGELHLNMKYNNGV
;
A
#
# COMPACT_ATOMS: atom_id res chain seq x y z
N MET A 1 -17.97 10.75 -38.14
CA MET A 1 -16.89 9.92 -37.58
C MET A 1 -17.21 9.69 -36.12
N ILE A 2 -17.63 8.46 -35.76
CA ILE A 2 -18.01 8.12 -34.40
C ILE A 2 -16.74 7.72 -33.67
N ILE A 3 -16.36 8.46 -32.62
CA ILE A 3 -15.24 8.12 -31.74
C ILE A 3 -15.84 7.39 -30.55
N THR A 4 -15.76 6.07 -30.57
CA THR A 4 -16.08 5.21 -29.42
C THR A 4 -14.84 5.15 -28.52
N SER A 5 -14.88 5.84 -27.39
CA SER A 5 -13.87 5.71 -26.34
C SER A 5 -14.17 4.46 -25.52
N ILE A 6 -13.33 3.44 -25.64
CA ILE A 6 -13.38 2.25 -24.78
C ILE A 6 -12.58 2.60 -23.52
N THR A 7 -13.27 2.81 -22.40
CA THR A 7 -12.63 2.89 -21.09
C THR A 7 -12.16 1.50 -20.67
N LEU A 8 -10.85 1.25 -20.71
CA LEU A 8 -10.28 0.07 -20.07
C LEU A 8 -10.28 0.28 -18.54
N SER A 9 -11.21 -0.37 -17.86
CA SER A 9 -11.11 -0.66 -16.44
C SER A 9 -10.05 -1.75 -16.25
N ASN A 10 -8.81 -1.36 -16.01
CA ASN A 10 -7.82 -2.29 -15.51
C ASN A 10 -7.73 -2.09 -14.00
N ASN A 11 -8.47 -2.93 -13.25
CA ASN A 11 -7.93 -3.44 -11.99
C ASN A 11 -6.64 -4.18 -12.36
N MET A 12 -5.53 -3.45 -12.40
CA MET A 12 -4.22 -4.04 -12.60
C MET A 12 -3.92 -4.89 -11.38
N GLN A 13 -4.29 -6.16 -11.48
CA GLN A 13 -3.96 -7.19 -10.52
C GLN A 13 -2.47 -7.08 -10.19
N VAL A 14 -2.18 -6.93 -8.91
CA VAL A 14 -0.86 -7.00 -8.26
C VAL A 14 0.01 -8.13 -8.84
N ASP A 15 -0.62 -9.22 -9.29
CA ASP A 15 -0.01 -10.37 -9.96
C ASP A 15 0.80 -10.02 -11.23
N LYS A 16 0.41 -8.98 -11.99
CA LYS A 16 1.07 -8.62 -13.25
C LYS A 16 2.44 -7.96 -13.02
N TYR A 17 2.64 -7.31 -11.88
CA TYR A 17 3.86 -6.59 -11.53
C TYR A 17 4.75 -7.34 -10.53
N GLN A 18 4.23 -8.35 -9.83
CA GLN A 18 5.01 -9.18 -8.90
C GLN A 18 5.56 -10.49 -9.50
N LYS A 19 5.26 -10.83 -10.75
CA LYS A 19 5.82 -12.01 -11.42
C LYS A 19 7.25 -11.74 -11.87
N SER A 20 8.22 -11.91 -10.96
CA SER A 20 9.62 -12.00 -11.35
C SER A 20 9.89 -13.40 -11.92
N ASP A 21 10.38 -13.48 -13.16
CA ASP A 21 10.72 -14.76 -13.80
C ASP A 21 11.99 -15.41 -13.20
N LEU A 22 12.70 -14.71 -12.30
CA LEU A 22 14.00 -15.13 -11.76
C LEU A 22 13.98 -15.58 -10.29
N ILE A 23 13.07 -15.07 -9.45
CA ILE A 23 12.94 -15.43 -8.03
C ILE A 23 11.46 -15.52 -7.66
N SER A 24 10.99 -16.73 -7.35
CA SER A 24 9.65 -16.96 -6.80
C SER A 24 9.73 -17.14 -5.29
N LEU A 25 9.07 -16.25 -4.55
CA LEU A 25 8.98 -16.33 -3.08
C LEU A 25 7.88 -17.31 -2.62
N GLY A 26 7.02 -17.77 -3.55
CA GLY A 26 6.01 -18.81 -3.32
C GLY A 26 5.21 -18.62 -2.02
N ALA A 27 5.08 -19.70 -1.24
CA ALA A 27 4.39 -19.70 0.06
C ALA A 27 5.19 -19.06 1.21
N HIS A 28 6.45 -18.67 0.98
CA HIS A 28 7.28 -17.96 1.97
C HIS A 28 7.05 -16.45 1.93
N TYR A 29 6.30 -15.98 0.94
CA TYR A 29 5.77 -14.63 0.90
C TYR A 29 4.52 -14.56 1.78
N SER A 30 4.58 -13.79 2.84
CA SER A 30 3.38 -13.41 3.59
C SER A 30 3.43 -11.89 3.72
N PRO A 31 2.55 -11.15 3.01
CA PRO A 31 2.46 -9.72 3.23
C PRO A 31 2.05 -9.52 4.70
N ILE A 32 3.00 -9.03 5.50
CA ILE A 32 2.69 -8.50 6.83
C ILE A 32 2.47 -7.01 6.61
N ASP A 33 1.22 -6.73 6.28
CA ASP A 33 0.63 -5.43 5.95
C ASP A 33 0.00 -4.78 7.19
N LYS A 34 0.00 -5.47 8.34
CA LYS A 34 -0.53 -4.95 9.61
C LYS A 34 0.28 -5.46 10.81
N PRO A 35 1.40 -4.80 11.16
CA PRO A 35 2.15 -5.18 12.35
C PRO A 35 1.28 -4.97 13.60
N LYS A 36 1.14 -6.00 14.41
CA LYS A 36 0.53 -5.94 15.74
C LYS A 36 1.57 -5.58 16.79
N ASP A 37 2.79 -6.09 16.61
CA ASP A 37 3.91 -5.92 17.53
C ASP A 37 5.16 -5.38 16.81
N ALA A 38 6.02 -4.70 17.55
CA ALA A 38 7.26 -4.11 17.02
C ALA A 38 8.17 -5.17 16.37
N SER A 39 8.15 -6.41 16.89
CA SER A 39 8.97 -7.53 16.42
C SER A 39 8.35 -8.32 15.26
N ASP A 40 7.17 -7.92 14.77
CA ASP A 40 6.55 -8.63 13.66
C ASP A 40 7.46 -8.62 12.43
N SER A 41 7.47 -9.74 11.71
CA SER A 41 8.30 -9.88 10.53
C SER A 41 7.95 -8.80 9.51
N ALA A 42 8.99 -8.20 8.92
CA ALA A 42 8.84 -7.16 7.93
C ALA A 42 9.17 -7.73 6.56
N GLN A 43 8.16 -7.79 5.70
CA GLN A 43 8.28 -8.19 4.31
C GLN A 43 7.81 -7.02 3.45
N ASN A 44 8.37 -6.85 2.25
CA ASN A 44 7.99 -5.79 1.29
C ASN A 44 8.13 -4.36 1.82
N ILE A 45 9.23 -4.11 2.56
CA ILE A 45 9.57 -2.76 2.99
C ILE A 45 10.20 -2.00 1.84
N PHE A 46 9.60 -0.87 1.49
CA PHE A 46 10.18 0.11 0.60
C PHE A 46 11.00 1.13 1.36
N SER A 47 12.26 1.25 0.96
CA SER A 47 13.21 2.27 1.39
C SER A 47 13.97 2.74 0.15
N ASP A 48 14.23 4.04 0.07
CA ASP A 48 15.04 4.65 -0.99
C ASP A 48 16.13 5.54 -0.39
N LYS A 49 17.13 5.89 -1.21
CA LYS A 49 18.25 6.79 -0.91
C LYS A 49 19.08 6.37 0.29
N GLY A 50 19.12 5.07 0.59
CA GLY A 50 19.88 4.53 1.72
C GLY A 50 19.25 4.88 3.08
N ALA A 51 17.95 5.15 3.14
CA ALA A 51 17.25 5.37 4.39
C ALA A 51 17.26 4.10 5.26
N TRP A 52 17.42 4.31 6.57
CA TRP A 52 17.43 3.25 7.58
C TRP A 52 16.03 2.92 8.11
N PHE A 53 15.00 3.35 7.39
CA PHE A 53 13.61 3.03 7.66
C PHE A 53 12.87 2.88 6.34
N GLY A 54 11.68 2.29 6.38
CA GLY A 54 10.85 2.15 5.21
C GLY A 54 9.37 1.92 5.54
N PHE A 55 8.58 1.77 4.49
CA PHE A 55 7.13 1.60 4.58
C PHE A 55 6.69 0.38 3.78
N ALA A 56 5.62 -0.26 4.23
CA ALA A 56 4.95 -1.32 3.48
C ALA A 56 3.61 -0.82 2.93
N LEU A 57 3.07 -1.58 1.97
CA LEU A 57 1.73 -1.34 1.47
C LEU A 57 0.67 -1.92 2.41
N PRO A 58 -0.45 -1.21 2.63
CA PRO A 58 -1.63 -1.80 3.26
C PRO A 58 -2.23 -2.91 2.37
N ASP A 59 -2.89 -3.87 3.01
CA ASP A 59 -3.73 -4.86 2.33
C ASP A 59 -4.85 -4.15 1.55
N ASP A 60 -5.10 -4.60 0.31
CA ASP A 60 -6.16 -4.11 -0.59
C ASP A 60 -7.54 -4.11 0.10
N LYS A 61 -7.76 -5.01 1.07
CA LYS A 61 -9.04 -5.14 1.79
C LYS A 61 -9.21 -4.22 2.98
N ASN A 62 -8.18 -3.44 3.34
CA ASN A 62 -8.21 -2.56 4.50
C ASN A 62 -7.28 -1.38 4.25
N ILE A 63 -7.57 -0.64 3.19
CA ILE A 63 -6.79 0.53 2.81
C ILE A 63 -6.98 1.60 3.90
N ASN A 64 -6.10 1.58 4.90
CA ASN A 64 -5.86 2.74 5.72
C ASN A 64 -5.34 3.83 4.78
N SER A 65 -5.75 5.06 5.03
CA SER A 65 -5.41 6.24 4.22
C SER A 65 -3.97 6.72 4.44
N GLY A 66 -3.03 5.77 4.40
CA GLY A 66 -1.61 5.94 4.65
C GLY A 66 -0.87 4.62 4.54
N PHE A 67 0.46 4.72 4.43
CA PHE A 67 1.34 3.55 4.35
C PHE A 67 1.49 2.84 5.69
N VAL A 68 1.80 1.55 5.63
CA VAL A 68 2.09 0.73 6.80
C VAL A 68 3.50 1.05 7.30
N GLY A 69 3.65 1.24 8.60
CA GLY A 69 4.95 1.51 9.24
C GLY A 69 5.05 2.90 9.90
N PRO A 70 6.28 3.42 10.10
CA PRO A 70 7.53 2.98 9.46
C PRO A 70 8.15 1.76 10.15
N TYR A 71 8.89 0.97 9.37
CA TYR A 71 9.78 -0.08 9.88
C TYR A 71 11.21 0.47 9.95
N LEU A 72 11.86 0.35 11.11
CA LEU A 72 13.27 0.68 11.27
C LEU A 72 14.13 -0.49 10.77
N LEU A 73 14.95 -0.25 9.75
CA LEU A 73 15.89 -1.22 9.18
C LEU A 73 17.16 -1.25 10.03
N HIS A 74 17.17 -2.11 11.05
CA HIS A 74 18.33 -2.31 11.90
C HIS A 74 18.79 -3.77 11.88
N TYR A 75 20.09 -4.00 11.65
CA TYR A 75 20.66 -5.28 11.23
C TYR A 75 20.12 -6.54 11.92
N LYS A 76 20.01 -6.54 13.26
CA LYS A 76 19.46 -7.67 14.04
C LYS A 76 18.14 -7.37 14.74
N ASN A 77 17.79 -6.09 14.84
CA ASN A 77 16.73 -5.60 15.72
C ASN A 77 15.82 -4.63 14.97
N GLY A 78 15.52 -4.92 13.71
CA GLY A 78 14.55 -4.13 12.97
C GLY A 78 13.20 -4.19 13.67
N ALA A 79 12.48 -3.07 13.66
CA ALA A 79 11.25 -2.95 14.43
C ALA A 79 10.23 -2.06 13.75
N TRP A 80 8.96 -2.46 13.80
CA TRP A 80 7.85 -1.59 13.45
C TRP A 80 7.71 -0.50 14.52
N LEU A 81 7.80 0.75 14.11
CA LEU A 81 7.64 1.90 15.00
C LEU A 81 6.17 2.32 15.13
N SER A 82 5.36 2.03 14.11
CA SER A 82 3.91 2.27 14.11
C SER A 82 3.23 1.36 13.08
N LYS A 83 1.91 1.20 13.23
CA LYS A 83 1.04 0.61 12.20
C LYS A 83 0.92 1.50 10.99
N SER A 84 0.88 2.81 11.20
CA SER A 84 0.88 3.84 10.17
C SER A 84 1.36 5.15 10.80
N LEU A 85 2.26 5.86 10.11
CA LEU A 85 2.77 7.15 10.58
C LEU A 85 1.73 8.25 10.42
N ILE A 86 0.98 8.19 9.32
CA ILE A 86 0.02 9.20 8.91
C ILE A 86 -1.23 8.46 8.43
N ASN A 87 -2.38 8.75 9.03
CA ASN A 87 -3.68 8.30 8.55
C ASN A 87 -4.51 9.53 8.17
N LEU A 88 -4.79 9.71 6.89
CA LEU A 88 -5.57 10.83 6.38
C LEU A 88 -7.06 10.54 6.49
N LYS A 89 -7.80 11.25 7.34
CA LYS A 89 -9.25 11.08 7.43
C LYS A 89 -9.97 12.33 6.94
N PRO A 90 -10.38 12.38 5.66
CA PRO A 90 -11.13 13.52 5.16
C PRO A 90 -12.51 13.57 5.78
N VAL A 91 -12.94 14.78 6.13
CA VAL A 91 -14.25 15.05 6.69
C VAL A 91 -14.88 16.20 5.93
N THR A 92 -16.19 16.12 5.70
CA THR A 92 -17.00 17.27 5.29
C THR A 92 -17.59 17.94 6.54
N LYS A 93 -18.27 19.07 6.36
CA LYS A 93 -18.97 19.76 7.46
C LYS A 93 -20.02 18.89 8.16
N SER A 94 -20.54 17.86 7.49
CA SER A 94 -21.68 17.06 7.92
C SER A 94 -21.36 15.58 8.15
N SER A 95 -20.28 15.04 7.57
CA SER A 95 -19.99 13.60 7.62
C SER A 95 -18.52 13.27 7.36
N ASN A 96 -18.10 12.08 7.83
CA ASN A 96 -16.82 11.51 7.42
C ASN A 96 -16.93 11.05 5.96
N LEU A 97 -15.90 11.32 5.16
CA LEU A 97 -15.78 10.75 3.82
C LEU A 97 -15.21 9.34 3.95
N LEU A 98 -15.87 8.38 3.30
CA LEU A 98 -15.41 7.00 3.23
C LEU A 98 -14.49 6.84 2.01
N VAL A 99 -13.53 5.92 2.11
CA VAL A 99 -12.68 5.53 1.00
C VAL A 99 -13.52 4.74 -0.01
N ASP A 100 -13.36 5.08 -1.29
CA ASP A 100 -13.88 4.33 -2.43
C ASP A 100 -12.88 3.19 -2.71
N GLU A 101 -13.10 2.02 -2.12
CA GLU A 101 -12.18 0.87 -2.26
C GLU A 101 -12.05 0.39 -3.71
N GLU A 102 -13.10 0.51 -4.53
CA GLU A 102 -13.07 0.05 -5.93
C GLU A 102 -12.22 0.94 -6.84
N SER A 103 -12.11 2.23 -6.50
CA SER A 103 -11.35 3.21 -7.28
C SER A 103 -10.02 3.60 -6.65
N SER A 104 -9.71 3.09 -5.46
CA SER A 104 -8.44 3.33 -4.78
C SER A 104 -7.48 2.19 -5.12
N ASP A 105 -6.22 2.51 -5.35
CA ASP A 105 -5.21 1.51 -5.65
C ASP A 105 -3.88 1.82 -4.96
N VAL A 106 -3.14 0.74 -4.74
CA VAL A 106 -1.94 0.72 -3.93
C VAL A 106 -0.95 -0.24 -4.59
N PHE A 107 0.20 0.25 -5.04
CA PHE A 107 1.14 -0.58 -5.78
C PHE A 107 2.58 -0.06 -5.73
N PHE A 108 3.50 -0.97 -6.08
CA PHE A 108 4.91 -0.65 -6.33
C PHE A 108 5.13 -0.57 -7.84
N ASP A 109 5.78 0.49 -8.31
CA ASP A 109 6.23 0.59 -9.70
C ASP A 109 7.57 1.32 -9.81
N THR A 110 8.49 0.81 -10.60
CA THR A 110 9.80 1.44 -10.92
C THR A 110 10.62 2.01 -9.73
N GLY A 111 10.48 1.45 -8.53
CA GLY A 111 11.18 1.96 -7.33
C GLY A 111 10.46 3.13 -6.68
N GLU A 112 9.18 3.28 -6.95
CA GLU A 112 8.27 4.21 -6.30
C GLU A 112 7.14 3.46 -5.60
N LEU A 113 6.58 4.13 -4.59
CA LEU A 113 5.47 3.64 -3.81
C LEU A 113 4.24 4.50 -4.04
N HIS A 114 3.21 3.91 -4.63
CA HIS A 114 1.97 4.60 -4.97
C HIS A 114 0.85 4.24 -3.99
N LEU A 115 0.19 5.28 -3.49
CA LEU A 115 -1.03 5.20 -2.68
C LEU A 115 -2.01 6.20 -3.27
N ASN A 116 -2.94 5.72 -4.08
CA ASN A 116 -3.98 6.56 -4.66
C ASN A 116 -5.30 6.29 -3.94
N MET A 117 -5.76 7.29 -3.20
CA MET A 117 -6.99 7.21 -2.41
C MET A 117 -8.05 8.06 -3.07
N LYS A 118 -9.17 7.44 -3.42
CA LYS A 118 -10.39 8.15 -3.79
C LYS A 118 -11.37 8.07 -2.63
N TYR A 119 -12.08 9.16 -2.40
CA TYR A 119 -13.09 9.23 -1.36
C TYR A 119 -14.46 9.43 -2.01
N ASN A 120 -15.47 8.79 -1.45
CA ASN A 120 -16.84 8.92 -1.92
C ASN A 120 -17.25 10.38 -1.74
N ASN A 121 -17.83 11.02 -2.76
CA ASN A 121 -18.49 12.30 -2.57
C ASN A 121 -19.63 12.04 -1.58
N GLY A 122 -19.47 12.50 -0.33
CA GLY A 122 -20.45 12.28 0.73
C GLY A 122 -21.88 12.54 0.22
N VAL A 123 -22.82 11.70 0.65
CA VAL A 123 -24.25 11.88 0.37
C VAL A 123 -24.69 13.28 0.77
#